data_AF-A0A9X4KNE6-F1
#
_entry.id   AF-A0A9X4KNE6-F1
#
_cell.length_a   1.000
_cell.length_b   1.000
_cell.length_c   1.000
_cell.angle_alpha   90.00
_cell.angle_beta   90.00
_cell.angle_gamma   90.00
#
_symmetry.space_group_name_H-M   'P 1'
#
loop_
_entity.id
_entity.type
_entity.pdbx_description
1 polymer ?
#
loop_
_entity_poly.entity_id
_entity_poly.type
_entity_poly.pdbx_seq_one_letter_code
_entity_poly.pdbx_strand_id
1 'polypeptide(L)'
;MMMGYKHIPFSRDEMDKKPEMCRRMLYELLGKYGGAGDMMMQASIYAREIVKNASNGKAFKPQDAQSWLQLKRDKTRKVLRAMLAESWVDLAGGSERRNHQYKLTDKGWTLLRR
;
A
#
# COMPACT_ATOMS: atom_id res chain seq x y z
N MET A 1 -4.14 8.45 -21.09
CA MET A 1 -3.57 8.20 -19.75
C MET A 1 -3.20 9.58 -19.21
N MET A 2 -4.02 10.18 -18.36
CA MET A 2 -3.84 11.56 -17.88
C MET A 2 -4.04 11.52 -16.36
N MET A 3 -3.02 11.90 -15.59
CA MET A 3 -2.99 11.88 -14.12
C MET A 3 -3.10 10.51 -13.41
N GLY A 4 -2.65 9.41 -14.00
CA GLY A 4 -2.63 8.09 -13.32
C GLY A 4 -4.02 7.45 -13.10
N TYR A 5 -5.10 8.12 -13.49
CA TYR A 5 -6.45 7.55 -13.51
C TYR A 5 -6.73 6.89 -14.86
N LYS A 6 -7.24 5.66 -14.82
CA LYS A 6 -7.75 4.97 -16.00
C LYS A 6 -9.27 5.03 -15.98
N HIS A 7 -9.84 5.92 -16.79
CA HIS A 7 -11.28 6.01 -16.99
C HIS A 7 -11.77 4.84 -17.84
N ILE A 8 -12.82 4.17 -17.37
CA ILE A 8 -13.43 3.02 -18.04
C ILE A 8 -14.94 3.28 -18.07
N PRO A 9 -15.45 3.84 -19.17
CA PRO A 9 -16.86 4.18 -19.26
C PRO A 9 -17.71 2.92 -19.47
N PHE A 10 -18.83 2.86 -18.76
CA PHE A 10 -19.94 1.98 -19.07
C PHE A 10 -21.13 2.86 -19.42
N SER A 11 -21.74 2.67 -20.59
CA SER A 11 -22.98 3.35 -20.92
C SER A 11 -24.15 2.74 -20.15
N ARG A 12 -25.22 3.52 -19.97
CA ARG A 12 -26.45 3.04 -19.33
C ARG A 12 -27.04 1.83 -20.06
N ASP A 13 -27.06 1.89 -21.39
CA ASP A 13 -27.54 0.80 -22.24
C ASP A 13 -26.73 -0.50 -22.06
N GLU A 14 -25.41 -0.40 -21.90
CA GLU A 14 -24.56 -1.58 -21.66
C GLU A 14 -24.81 -2.20 -20.29
N MET A 15 -25.05 -1.38 -19.27
CA MET A 15 -25.37 -1.87 -17.92
C MET A 15 -26.74 -2.58 -17.89
N ASP A 16 -27.73 -2.04 -18.59
CA ASP A 16 -29.08 -2.62 -18.63
C ASP A 16 -29.16 -3.87 -19.52
N LYS A 17 -28.52 -3.86 -20.69
CA LYS A 17 -28.64 -4.95 -21.68
C LYS A 17 -27.58 -6.04 -21.53
N LYS A 18 -26.42 -5.71 -20.95
CA LYS A 18 -25.26 -6.62 -20.84
C LYS A 18 -24.56 -6.54 -19.47
N PRO A 19 -25.29 -6.70 -18.36
CA PRO A 19 -24.72 -6.59 -17.01
C PRO A 19 -23.58 -7.58 -16.77
N GLU A 20 -23.69 -8.80 -17.30
CA GLU A 20 -22.68 -9.84 -17.14
C GLU A 20 -21.35 -9.52 -17.84
N MET A 21 -21.40 -8.89 -19.01
CA MET A 21 -20.21 -8.42 -19.71
C MET A 21 -19.51 -7.32 -18.89
N CYS A 22 -20.28 -6.36 -18.37
CA CYS A 22 -19.75 -5.27 -17.55
C CYS A 22 -19.09 -5.82 -16.28
N ARG A 23 -19.75 -6.78 -15.62
CA ARG A 23 -19.25 -7.48 -14.44
C ARG A 23 -17.96 -8.24 -14.71
N ARG A 24 -17.90 -9.01 -15.79
CA ARG A 24 -16.67 -9.73 -16.19
C ARG A 24 -15.53 -8.76 -16.50
N MET A 25 -15.79 -7.69 -17.23
CA MET A 25 -14.77 -6.68 -17.54
C MET A 25 -14.26 -6.03 -16.26
N LEU A 26 -15.14 -5.70 -15.31
CA LEU A 26 -14.76 -5.20 -14.00
C LEU A 26 -13.86 -6.20 -13.25
N TYR A 27 -14.21 -7.49 -13.21
CA TYR A 27 -13.38 -8.50 -12.57
C TYR A 27 -12.03 -8.71 -13.27
N GLU A 28 -11.97 -8.66 -14.59
CA GLU A 28 -10.71 -8.72 -15.34
C GLU A 28 -9.82 -7.51 -15.04
N LEU A 29 -10.42 -6.33 -14.90
CA LEU A 29 -9.70 -5.11 -14.48
C LEU A 29 -9.23 -5.23 -13.04
N LEU A 30 -10.08 -5.69 -12.12
CA LEU A 30 -9.71 -5.94 -10.73
C LEU A 30 -8.64 -7.03 -10.61
N GLY A 31 -8.64 -8.05 -11.45
CA GLY A 31 -7.58 -9.07 -11.49
C GLY A 31 -6.26 -8.49 -12.03
N LYS A 32 -6.34 -7.77 -13.16
CA LYS A 32 -5.18 -7.13 -13.80
C LYS A 32 -4.53 -6.04 -12.94
N TYR A 33 -5.32 -5.35 -12.12
CA TYR A 33 -4.86 -4.23 -11.29
C TYR A 33 -4.79 -4.52 -9.80
N GLY A 34 -5.47 -5.56 -9.33
CA GLY A 34 -5.52 -6.03 -7.93
C GLY A 34 -4.61 -7.22 -7.66
N GLY A 35 -3.93 -7.76 -8.68
CA GLY A 35 -2.78 -8.63 -8.54
C GLY A 35 -1.62 -7.88 -7.87
N ALA A 36 -1.67 -7.81 -6.55
CA ALA A 36 -0.51 -7.59 -5.70
C ALA A 36 0.59 -8.56 -6.17
N GLY A 37 1.72 -8.05 -6.68
CA GLY A 37 2.87 -8.88 -7.07
C GLY A 37 3.28 -9.81 -5.92
N ASP A 38 3.95 -10.92 -6.21
CA ASP A 38 4.21 -12.01 -5.25
C ASP A 38 4.76 -11.53 -3.88
N MET A 39 5.61 -10.49 -3.88
CA MET A 39 6.12 -9.84 -2.66
C MET A 39 5.04 -9.17 -1.79
N MET A 40 3.95 -8.70 -2.39
CA MET A 40 2.82 -8.05 -1.72
C MET A 40 1.86 -9.07 -1.09
N MET A 41 1.79 -10.31 -1.58
CA MET A 41 1.11 -11.40 -0.85
C MET A 41 1.92 -11.90 0.35
N GLN A 42 3.24 -11.92 0.24
CA GLN A 42 4.14 -12.32 1.34
C GLN A 42 4.20 -11.27 2.47
N ALA A 43 3.98 -10.00 2.14
CA ALA A 43 3.93 -8.92 3.13
C ALA A 43 2.65 -8.97 3.98
N SER A 44 2.81 -8.82 5.30
CA SER A 44 1.67 -8.69 6.21
C SER A 44 0.75 -7.53 5.78
N ILE A 45 -0.55 -7.64 6.08
CA ILE A 45 -1.53 -6.59 5.78
C ILE A 45 -1.08 -5.22 6.34
N TYR A 46 -0.48 -5.22 7.54
CA TYR A 46 0.03 -4.01 8.16
C TYR A 46 1.19 -3.39 7.38
N ALA A 47 2.11 -4.21 6.89
CA ALA A 47 3.24 -3.73 6.09
C ALA A 47 2.74 -3.12 4.77
N ARG A 48 1.78 -3.76 4.10
CA ARG A 48 1.17 -3.24 2.87
C ARG A 48 0.53 -1.88 3.08
N GLU A 49 -0.25 -1.70 4.14
CA GLU A 49 -0.91 -0.42 4.38
C GLU A 49 0.07 0.68 4.80
N ILE A 50 1.11 0.38 5.57
CA ILE A 50 2.17 1.36 5.84
C ILE A 50 2.85 1.77 4.54
N VAL A 51 3.24 0.83 3.68
CA VAL A 51 3.90 1.12 2.40
C VAL A 51 3.01 1.96 1.50
N LYS A 52 1.73 1.61 1.38
CA LYS A 52 0.76 2.36 0.59
C LYS A 52 0.59 3.80 1.09
N ASN A 53 0.45 4.02 2.40
CA ASN A 53 0.31 5.38 2.95
C ASN A 53 1.62 6.18 2.91
N ALA A 54 2.75 5.54 3.19
CA ALA A 54 4.07 6.16 3.11
C ALA A 54 4.50 6.48 1.67
N SER A 55 3.93 5.83 0.64
CA SER A 55 4.23 6.13 -0.77
C SER A 55 3.95 7.59 -1.17
N ASN A 56 3.06 8.26 -0.44
CA ASN A 56 2.67 9.65 -0.67
C ASN A 56 3.58 10.67 0.04
N GLY A 57 4.59 10.26 0.82
CA GLY A 57 5.45 11.16 1.60
C GLY A 57 6.85 10.62 1.90
N LYS A 58 7.88 11.47 1.88
CA LYS A 58 9.30 11.05 1.95
C LYS A 58 9.72 10.40 3.29
N ALA A 59 9.07 10.73 4.40
CA ALA A 59 9.33 10.13 5.71
C ALA A 59 8.09 10.24 6.62
N PHE A 60 7.90 9.28 7.52
CA PHE A 60 6.77 9.21 8.45
C PHE A 60 7.20 8.89 9.88
N LYS A 61 6.40 9.33 10.85
CA LYS A 61 6.63 9.11 12.28
C LYS A 61 5.88 7.86 12.78
N PRO A 62 6.27 7.28 13.94
CA PRO A 62 5.50 6.19 14.54
C PRO A 62 4.03 6.54 14.82
N GLN A 63 3.72 7.81 15.05
CA GLN A 63 2.35 8.32 15.24
C GLN A 63 1.54 8.25 13.95
N ASP A 64 2.15 8.49 12.80
CA ASP A 64 1.48 8.36 11.50
C ASP A 64 1.16 6.89 11.23
N ALA A 65 2.09 5.98 11.53
CA ALA A 65 1.81 4.55 11.45
C ALA A 65 0.71 4.09 12.43
N GLN A 66 0.54 4.76 13.57
CA GLN A 66 -0.57 4.47 14.49
C GLN A 66 -1.90 4.92 13.91
N SER A 67 -1.97 6.12 13.32
CA SER A 67 -3.19 6.63 12.72
C SER A 67 -3.60 5.81 11.49
N TRP A 68 -2.64 5.39 10.65
CA TRP A 68 -2.91 4.56 9.47
C TRP A 68 -3.38 3.16 9.82
N LEU A 69 -2.78 2.53 10.83
CA LEU A 69 -3.12 1.16 11.23
C LEU A 69 -4.27 1.10 12.25
N GLN A 70 -4.63 2.22 12.87
CA GLN A 70 -5.59 2.30 13.99
C GLN A 70 -5.27 1.31 15.13
N LEU A 71 -3.97 1.16 15.43
CA LEU A 71 -3.48 0.24 16.47
C LEU A 71 -2.92 0.98 17.68
N LYS A 72 -2.97 0.31 18.84
CA LYS A 72 -2.28 0.77 20.04
C LYS A 72 -0.77 0.83 19.80
N ARG A 73 -0.12 1.78 20.47
CA ARG A 73 1.31 2.09 20.37
C ARG A 73 2.24 0.88 20.38
N ASP A 74 1.99 -0.08 21.26
CA ASP A 74 2.88 -1.25 21.40
C ASP A 74 2.77 -2.19 20.21
N LYS A 75 1.56 -2.38 19.66
CA LYS A 75 1.36 -3.21 18.47
C LYS A 75 1.95 -2.53 17.23
N THR A 76 1.78 -1.21 17.07
CA THR A 76 2.42 -0.46 15.98
C THR A 76 3.94 -0.54 16.05
N ARG A 77 4.53 -0.44 17.24
CA ARG A 77 5.99 -0.61 17.42
C ARG A 77 6.45 -2.00 17.01
N LYS A 78 5.71 -3.07 17.34
CA LYS A 78 6.02 -4.43 16.89
C LYS A 78 6.01 -4.53 15.36
N VAL A 79 4.99 -3.96 14.72
CA VAL A 79 4.90 -3.91 13.25
C VAL A 79 6.09 -3.17 12.65
N LEU A 80 6.42 -1.97 13.14
CA LEU A 80 7.55 -1.18 12.63
C LEU A 80 8.90 -1.88 12.84
N ARG A 81 9.07 -2.60 13.95
CA ARG A 81 10.28 -3.43 14.19
C ARG A 81 10.39 -4.60 13.21
N ALA A 82 9.28 -5.29 12.94
CA ALA A 82 9.26 -6.36 11.95
C ALA A 82 9.57 -5.81 10.55
N MET A 83 8.98 -4.67 10.19
CA MET A 83 9.25 -4.01 8.91
C MET A 83 10.71 -3.56 8.77
N LEU A 84 11.35 -3.09 9.84
CA LEU A 84 12.79 -2.80 9.88
C LEU A 84 13.62 -4.08 9.68
N ALA A 85 13.31 -5.15 10.43
CA ALA A 85 14.03 -6.42 10.35
C ALA A 85 13.95 -7.04 8.94
N GLU A 86 12.80 -6.89 8.27
CA GLU A 86 12.57 -7.37 6.91
C GLU A 86 13.00 -6.37 5.83
N SER A 87 13.61 -5.24 6.21
CA SER A 87 14.12 -4.20 5.31
C SER A 87 13.06 -3.55 4.41
N TRP A 88 11.80 -3.45 4.86
CA TRP A 88 10.74 -2.72 4.15
C TRP A 88 10.81 -1.20 4.39
N VAL A 89 11.33 -0.81 5.54
CA VAL A 89 11.53 0.59 5.96
C VAL A 89 12.91 0.74 6.56
N ASP A 90 13.43 1.96 6.51
CA ASP A 90 14.71 2.34 7.08
C ASP A 90 14.53 3.61 7.92
N LEU A 91 15.51 3.89 8.78
CA LEU A 91 15.49 5.08 9.62
C LEU A 91 15.84 6.31 8.78
N ALA A 92 14.95 7.30 8.77
CA ALA A 92 15.15 8.57 8.08
C ALA A 92 15.74 9.65 9.00
N GLY A 93 15.77 9.38 10.31
CA GLY A 93 16.34 10.26 11.33
C GLY A 93 16.07 9.79 12.76
N GLY A 94 17.01 10.08 13.66
CA GLY A 94 16.99 9.68 15.07
C GLY A 94 18.38 9.26 15.56
N SER A 95 18.51 9.07 16.88
CA SER A 95 19.67 8.40 17.49
C SER A 95 19.37 6.91 17.67
N GLU A 96 20.39 6.07 17.92
CA GLU A 96 20.24 4.62 18.17
C GLU A 96 19.18 4.27 19.24
N ARG A 97 18.83 5.22 20.13
CA ARG A 97 17.83 5.05 21.19
C ARG A 97 16.42 5.55 20.84
N ARG A 98 16.24 6.42 19.83
CA ARG A 98 14.93 7.05 19.52
C ARG A 98 14.76 7.26 18.02
N ASN A 99 14.02 6.35 17.40
CA ASN A 99 13.62 6.46 16.00
C ASN A 99 12.55 7.54 15.86
N HIS A 100 12.92 8.67 15.28
CA HIS A 100 12.00 9.79 15.10
C HIS A 100 11.24 9.68 13.79
N GLN A 101 11.85 9.11 12.75
CA GLN A 101 11.28 9.03 11.41
C GLN A 101 11.72 7.76 10.66
N TYR A 102 10.81 7.26 9.84
CA TYR A 102 10.98 6.11 8.97
C TYR A 102 10.81 6.53 7.51
N LYS A 103 11.54 5.92 6.60
CA LYS A 103 11.39 6.06 5.14
C LYS A 103 11.24 4.67 4.53
N LEU A 104 10.61 4.60 3.36
CA LEU A 104 10.59 3.36 2.58
C LEU A 104 11.97 3.08 1.99
N THR A 105 12.40 1.82 2.05
CA THR A 105 13.57 1.32 1.33
C THR A 105 13.22 1.02 -0.12
N ASP A 106 14.23 0.71 -0.94
CA ASP A 106 14.00 0.24 -2.31
C ASP A 106 13.07 -0.98 -2.36
N LYS A 107 13.19 -1.91 -1.40
CA LYS A 107 12.28 -3.06 -1.27
C LYS A 107 10.83 -2.62 -1.00
N GLY A 108 10.63 -1.64 -0.12
CA GLY A 108 9.31 -1.01 0.11
C GLY A 108 8.75 -0.35 -1.14
N TRP A 109 9.60 0.35 -1.91
CA TRP A 109 9.20 0.95 -3.18
C TRP A 109 8.90 -0.09 -4.27
N THR A 110 9.61 -1.22 -4.29
CA THR A 110 9.34 -2.32 -5.23
C THR A 110 7.96 -2.93 -5.02
N LEU A 111 7.43 -2.92 -3.79
CA LEU A 111 6.05 -3.36 -3.53
C LEU A 111 4.99 -2.49 -4.23
N LEU A 112 5.33 -1.24 -4.56
CA LEU A 112 4.45 -0.31 -5.26
C LEU A 112 4.68 -0.31 -6.77
N ARG A 113 5.87 -0.74 -7.21
CA ARG A 113 6.23 -0.82 -8.63
C ARG A 113 5.62 -2.09 -9.22
N ARG A 114 4.81 -1.88 -10.25
CA ARG A 114 4.26 -2.90 -11.14
C ARG A 114 5.28 -3.35 -12.15
#